data_AF-A0A2V7IIL2-F1
#
_entry.id   AF-A0A2V7IIL2-F1
#
_cell.length_a   1.000
_cell.length_b   1.000
_cell.length_c   1.000
_cell.angle_alpha   90.00
_cell.angle_beta   90.00
_cell.angle_gamma   90.00
#
_symmetry.space_group_name_H-M   'P 1'
#
loop_
_entity.id
_entity.type
_entity.pdbx_description
1 polymer ?
#
loop_
_entity_poly.entity_id
_entity_poly.type
_entity_poly.pdbx_seq_one_letter_code
_entity_poly.pdbx_strand_id
1 'polypeptide(L)'
;MAADQRIASYSDFLKALLSDRERVFEEVVEGVGLGSKLRYALLTIVLPSGFFGLVAGAYSGPAQALSAGIKLPFLFFATFAVCFPAFFVVQVLVGSRLRLLQVVVLVFGALALTSVLLAAFVPITAFFLITGANYYFQHLLNIAIAGVAGLFGMYALHEGLSVVCEKRGVYPRKALTIMRAWALLFAFVGIQLAWSLRPFLGDRNEPFRVFGSYQGNFYAAIIYAVNKLLQGEEKPAAPPGKQDTIPRFRGFVIPPIDTAVDSMHRRKRP
;
A
#
# COMPACT_ATOMS: atom_id res chain seq x y z
N MET A 1 -39.19 5.61 -19.89
CA MET A 1 -39.47 6.67 -18.90
C MET A 1 -39.07 6.13 -17.52
N ALA A 2 -37.79 6.26 -17.15
CA ALA A 2 -37.28 5.95 -15.81
C ALA A 2 -36.60 7.23 -15.33
N ALA A 3 -37.42 8.15 -14.81
CA ALA A 3 -36.92 9.38 -14.23
C ALA A 3 -36.20 9.04 -12.92
N ASP A 4 -34.96 9.47 -12.84
CA ASP A 4 -34.39 10.13 -11.66
C ASP A 4 -34.38 9.33 -10.35
N GLN A 5 -33.47 8.36 -10.26
CA GLN A 5 -32.77 8.17 -8.99
C GLN A 5 -31.31 8.51 -9.24
N ARG A 6 -30.97 9.79 -9.28
CA ARG A 6 -29.56 10.16 -9.14
C ARG A 6 -29.03 9.54 -7.86
N ILE A 7 -27.76 9.14 -7.86
CA ILE A 7 -27.10 8.72 -6.63
C ILE A 7 -27.07 9.93 -5.67
N ALA A 8 -28.07 10.00 -4.80
CA ALA A 8 -28.29 11.12 -3.88
C ALA A 8 -27.63 10.84 -2.54
N SER A 9 -27.65 9.57 -2.09
CA SER A 9 -27.11 9.13 -0.81
C SER A 9 -25.85 8.27 -0.94
N TYR A 10 -25.06 8.25 0.13
CA TYR A 10 -23.92 7.34 0.28
C TYR A 10 -24.33 5.85 0.22
N SER A 11 -25.50 5.51 0.77
CA SER A 11 -26.04 4.14 0.69
C SER A 11 -26.31 3.71 -0.74
N ASP A 12 -26.83 4.62 -1.54
CA ASP A 12 -27.17 4.37 -2.94
C ASP A 12 -25.89 4.28 -3.78
N PHE A 13 -24.89 5.10 -3.45
CA PHE A 13 -23.57 4.99 -4.05
C PHE A 13 -22.94 3.62 -3.80
N LEU A 14 -22.96 3.12 -2.55
CA LEU A 14 -22.40 1.80 -2.24
C LEU A 14 -23.16 0.67 -2.95
N LYS A 15 -24.49 0.70 -2.93
CA LYS A 15 -25.32 -0.29 -3.62
C LYS A 15 -25.06 -0.27 -5.13
N ALA A 16 -25.06 0.92 -5.73
CA ALA A 16 -24.79 1.08 -7.15
C ALA A 16 -23.36 0.64 -7.49
N LEU A 17 -22.38 0.94 -6.65
CA LEU A 17 -20.99 0.54 -6.89
C LEU A 17 -20.83 -0.99 -6.89
N LEU A 18 -21.53 -1.70 -5.99
CA LEU A 18 -21.46 -3.16 -5.87
C LEU A 18 -22.32 -3.91 -6.90
N SER A 19 -23.57 -3.49 -7.07
CA SER A 19 -24.58 -4.19 -7.89
C SER A 19 -24.69 -3.65 -9.31
N ASP A 20 -24.69 -2.32 -9.48
CA ASP A 20 -24.97 -1.64 -10.76
C ASP A 20 -23.83 -0.71 -11.16
N ARG A 21 -22.59 -1.24 -11.17
CA ARG A 21 -21.39 -0.42 -11.37
C ARG A 21 -21.44 0.40 -12.66
N GLU A 22 -22.07 -0.16 -13.70
CA GLU A 22 -22.32 0.53 -14.97
C GLU A 22 -23.02 1.87 -14.79
N ARG A 23 -24.06 1.92 -13.94
CA ARG A 23 -24.81 3.14 -13.66
C ARG A 23 -23.93 4.22 -13.00
N VAL A 24 -23.06 3.81 -12.07
CA VAL A 24 -22.10 4.74 -11.45
C VAL A 24 -21.17 5.30 -12.52
N PHE A 25 -20.62 4.45 -13.39
CA PHE A 25 -19.72 4.87 -14.45
C PHE A 25 -20.41 5.74 -15.51
N GLU A 26 -21.65 5.42 -15.89
CA GLU A 26 -22.48 6.24 -16.79
C GLU A 26 -22.69 7.64 -16.21
N GLU A 27 -23.14 7.77 -14.95
CA GLU A 27 -23.32 9.08 -14.32
C GLU A 27 -22.00 9.87 -14.19
N VAL A 28 -20.86 9.19 -13.99
CA VAL A 28 -19.53 9.82 -13.97
C VAL A 28 -19.16 10.35 -15.35
N VAL A 29 -19.39 9.58 -16.40
CA VAL A 29 -19.14 9.97 -17.80
C VAL A 29 -20.06 11.09 -18.26
N GLU A 30 -21.31 11.12 -17.77
CA GLU A 30 -22.25 12.22 -18.01
C GLU A 30 -21.93 13.47 -17.17
N GLY A 31 -21.02 13.36 -16.21
CA GLY A 31 -20.60 14.48 -15.37
C GLY A 31 -21.64 14.87 -14.31
N VAL A 32 -22.52 13.94 -13.94
CA VAL A 32 -23.57 14.17 -12.95
C VAL A 32 -22.99 14.00 -11.55
N GLY A 33 -22.99 15.06 -10.74
CA GLY A 33 -22.69 14.97 -9.30
C GLY A 33 -21.28 14.44 -8.95
N LEU A 34 -20.26 14.76 -9.76
CA LEU A 34 -18.90 14.24 -9.57
C LEU A 34 -18.33 14.52 -8.17
N GLY A 35 -18.57 15.72 -7.62
CA GLY A 35 -18.06 16.10 -6.31
C GLY A 35 -18.62 15.22 -5.18
N SER A 36 -19.93 14.94 -5.21
CA SER A 36 -20.57 14.05 -4.23
C SER A 36 -20.06 12.62 -4.37
N LYS A 37 -19.93 12.11 -5.60
CA LYS A 37 -19.37 10.78 -5.87
C LYS A 37 -17.91 10.66 -5.41
N LEU A 38 -17.09 11.70 -5.63
CA LEU A 38 -15.71 11.73 -5.15
C LEU A 38 -15.66 11.64 -3.63
N ARG A 39 -16.50 12.42 -2.94
CA ARG A 39 -16.59 12.37 -1.47
C ARG A 39 -17.04 10.99 -0.97
N TYR A 40 -18.03 10.38 -1.61
CA TYR A 40 -18.48 9.04 -1.26
C TYR A 40 -17.38 8.00 -1.51
N ALA A 41 -16.69 8.05 -2.65
CA ALA A 41 -15.57 7.17 -2.94
C ALA A 41 -14.42 7.35 -1.94
N LEU A 42 -14.08 8.59 -1.56
CA LEU A 42 -13.09 8.89 -0.52
C LEU A 42 -13.45 8.25 0.82
N LEU A 43 -14.69 8.39 1.27
CA LEU A 43 -15.18 7.76 2.50
C LEU A 43 -15.11 6.23 2.42
N THR A 44 -15.54 5.65 1.29
CA THR A 44 -15.47 4.21 1.01
C THR A 44 -14.04 3.70 0.87
N ILE A 45 -13.06 4.54 0.56
CA ILE A 45 -11.65 4.16 0.60
C ILE A 45 -11.18 4.16 2.04
N VAL A 46 -11.32 5.28 2.76
CA VAL A 46 -10.71 5.47 4.08
C VAL A 46 -11.27 4.52 5.12
N LEU A 47 -12.61 4.39 5.24
CA LEU A 47 -13.22 3.63 6.34
C LEU A 47 -12.98 2.12 6.22
N PRO A 48 -13.32 1.45 5.10
CA PRO A 48 -13.20 0.00 4.97
C PRO A 48 -11.73 -0.46 4.90
N SER A 49 -10.89 0.29 4.19
CA SER A 49 -9.47 -0.04 4.07
C SER A 49 -8.71 0.21 5.38
N GLY A 50 -9.06 1.27 6.11
CA GLY A 50 -8.53 1.52 7.45
C GLY A 50 -8.98 0.47 8.46
N PHE A 51 -10.24 0.05 8.40
CA PHE A 51 -10.76 -1.04 9.24
C PHE A 51 -10.03 -2.37 8.98
N PHE A 52 -9.83 -2.73 7.71
CA PHE A 52 -9.01 -3.90 7.36
C PHE A 52 -7.58 -3.77 7.88
N GLY A 53 -6.93 -2.61 7.72
CA GLY A 53 -5.59 -2.35 8.24
C GLY A 53 -5.49 -2.47 9.76
N LEU A 54 -6.50 -1.99 10.50
CA LEU A 54 -6.59 -2.13 11.95
C LEU A 54 -6.63 -3.59 12.37
N VAL A 55 -7.52 -4.39 11.77
CA VAL A 55 -7.67 -5.82 12.12
C VAL A 55 -6.44 -6.63 11.71
N ALA A 56 -5.87 -6.35 10.54
CA ALA A 56 -4.66 -7.00 10.07
C ALA A 56 -3.46 -6.69 10.99
N GLY A 57 -3.32 -5.45 11.47
CA GLY A 57 -2.23 -5.00 12.34
C GLY A 57 -2.39 -5.32 13.83
N ALA A 58 -3.60 -5.68 14.27
CA ALA A 58 -3.89 -6.05 15.67
C ALA A 58 -3.05 -7.22 16.19
N TYR A 59 -2.57 -8.08 15.30
CA TYR A 59 -1.73 -9.23 15.66
C TYR A 59 -0.41 -8.83 16.34
N SER A 60 0.21 -7.75 15.88
CA SER A 60 1.52 -7.29 16.39
C SER A 60 1.41 -6.27 17.51
N GLY A 61 0.21 -5.77 17.79
CA GLY A 61 -0.10 -4.88 18.91
C GLY A 61 -0.96 -3.67 18.52
N PRO A 62 -1.59 -3.00 19.50
CA PRO A 62 -2.58 -1.94 19.26
C PRO A 62 -1.99 -0.69 18.61
N ALA A 63 -0.77 -0.31 18.97
CA ALA A 63 -0.07 0.82 18.34
C ALA A 63 0.20 0.56 16.85
N GLN A 64 0.45 -0.70 16.50
CA GLN A 64 0.74 -1.11 15.14
C GLN A 64 -0.52 -1.30 14.30
N ALA A 65 -1.61 -1.77 14.92
CA ALA A 65 -2.93 -1.76 14.32
C ALA A 65 -3.31 -0.37 13.83
N LEU A 66 -3.18 0.65 14.69
CA LEU A 66 -3.51 2.03 14.34
C LEU A 66 -2.63 2.55 13.21
N SER A 67 -1.32 2.30 13.29
CA SER A 67 -0.39 2.63 12.22
C SER A 67 -0.77 1.96 10.89
N ALA A 68 -1.07 0.66 10.88
CA ALA A 68 -1.47 -0.07 9.68
C ALA A 68 -2.79 0.45 9.09
N GLY A 69 -3.77 0.73 9.95
CA GLY A 69 -5.06 1.31 9.56
C GLY A 69 -4.96 2.68 8.90
N ILE A 70 -3.97 3.50 9.28
CA ILE A 70 -3.72 4.81 8.63
C ILE A 70 -2.87 4.65 7.37
N LYS A 71 -1.86 3.78 7.41
CA LYS A 71 -0.92 3.57 6.29
C LYS A 71 -1.61 2.99 5.05
N LEU A 72 -2.64 2.17 5.21
CA LEU A 72 -3.30 1.48 4.10
C LEU A 72 -4.12 2.44 3.20
N PRO A 73 -4.99 3.32 3.72
CA PRO A 73 -5.58 4.41 2.94
C PRO A 73 -4.52 5.32 2.30
N PHE A 74 -3.48 5.68 3.07
CA PHE A 74 -2.39 6.51 2.57
C PHE A 74 -1.67 5.85 1.38
N LEU A 75 -1.44 4.54 1.42
CA LEU A 75 -0.83 3.78 0.33
C LEU A 75 -1.63 3.93 -0.97
N PHE A 76 -2.96 3.82 -0.91
CA PHE A 76 -3.81 4.00 -2.09
C PHE A 76 -3.72 5.42 -2.66
N PHE A 77 -3.76 6.44 -1.81
CA PHE A 77 -3.63 7.83 -2.26
C PHE A 77 -2.24 8.15 -2.81
N ALA A 78 -1.18 7.65 -2.18
CA ALA A 78 0.19 7.83 -2.65
C ALA A 78 0.40 7.14 -4.01
N THR A 79 -0.10 5.92 -4.17
CA THR A 79 -0.03 5.19 -5.45
C THR A 79 -0.78 5.93 -6.55
N PHE A 80 -1.96 6.46 -6.24
CA PHE A 80 -2.70 7.33 -7.16
C PHE A 80 -1.91 8.58 -7.53
N ALA A 81 -1.37 9.32 -6.55
CA ALA A 81 -0.65 10.56 -6.79
C ALA A 81 0.58 10.37 -7.71
N VAL A 82 1.28 9.24 -7.58
CA VAL A 82 2.44 8.91 -8.42
C VAL A 82 2.03 8.44 -9.82
N CYS A 83 1.01 7.58 -9.92
CA CYS A 83 0.64 6.94 -11.18
C CYS A 83 -0.31 7.77 -12.05
N PHE A 84 -1.04 8.73 -11.46
CA PHE A 84 -2.09 9.49 -12.14
C PHE A 84 -1.58 10.51 -13.18
N PRO A 85 -0.51 11.28 -12.94
CA PRO A 85 -0.04 12.27 -13.91
C PRO A 85 0.34 11.64 -15.26
N ALA A 86 1.08 10.54 -15.22
CA ALA A 86 1.47 9.79 -16.42
C ALA A 86 0.25 9.21 -17.15
N PHE A 87 -0.71 8.65 -16.40
CA PHE A 87 -1.94 8.12 -16.96
C PHE A 87 -2.77 9.17 -17.68
N PHE A 88 -2.95 10.34 -17.06
CA PHE A 88 -3.73 11.42 -17.63
C PHE A 88 -3.14 11.92 -18.95
N VAL A 89 -1.80 12.10 -19.01
CA VAL A 89 -1.13 12.52 -20.25
C VAL A 89 -1.34 11.49 -21.37
N VAL A 90 -1.10 10.20 -21.10
CA VAL A 90 -1.29 9.15 -22.12
C VAL A 90 -2.76 9.08 -22.57
N GLN A 91 -3.70 9.23 -21.63
CA GLN A 91 -5.13 9.21 -21.92
C GLN A 91 -5.56 10.38 -22.82
N VAL A 92 -5.01 11.58 -22.60
CA VAL A 92 -5.23 12.75 -23.47
C VAL A 92 -4.61 12.53 -24.85
N LEU A 93 -3.40 11.97 -24.93
CA LEU A 93 -2.72 11.68 -26.22
C LEU A 93 -3.49 10.66 -27.08
N VAL A 94 -4.20 9.74 -26.44
CA VAL A 94 -5.04 8.73 -27.13
C VAL A 94 -6.40 9.29 -27.54
N GLY A 95 -6.69 10.55 -27.19
CA GLY A 95 -7.91 11.24 -27.59
C GLY A 95 -9.12 10.89 -26.74
N SER A 96 -8.93 10.51 -25.47
CA SER A 96 -10.06 10.33 -24.54
C SER A 96 -10.79 11.67 -24.35
N ARG A 97 -12.13 11.61 -24.38
CA ARG A 97 -12.98 12.80 -24.21
C ARG A 97 -13.35 13.08 -22.75
N LEU A 98 -12.81 12.31 -21.80
CA LEU A 98 -13.11 12.47 -20.38
C LEU A 98 -12.35 13.63 -19.75
N ARG A 99 -13.03 14.38 -18.89
CA ARG A 99 -12.44 15.45 -18.07
C ARG A 99 -11.62 14.86 -16.93
N LEU A 100 -10.63 15.61 -16.45
CA LEU A 100 -9.77 15.21 -15.31
C LEU A 100 -10.56 14.65 -14.13
N LEU A 101 -11.60 15.35 -13.67
CA LEU A 101 -12.43 14.91 -12.54
C LEU A 101 -13.19 13.60 -12.81
N GLN A 102 -13.58 13.32 -14.05
CA GLN A 102 -14.26 12.06 -14.39
C GLN A 102 -13.31 10.89 -14.24
N VAL A 103 -12.06 11.08 -14.69
CA VAL A 103 -11.01 10.07 -14.58
C VAL A 103 -10.62 9.85 -13.12
N VAL A 104 -10.51 10.93 -12.33
CA VAL A 104 -10.27 10.82 -10.89
C VAL A 104 -11.38 10.02 -10.21
N VAL A 105 -12.64 10.37 -10.42
CA VAL A 105 -13.78 9.68 -9.78
C VAL A 105 -13.86 8.22 -10.23
N LEU A 106 -13.56 7.94 -11.51
CA LEU A 106 -13.49 6.60 -12.07
C LEU A 106 -12.44 5.73 -11.35
N VAL A 107 -11.22 6.24 -11.19
CA VAL A 107 -10.15 5.54 -10.48
C VAL A 107 -10.48 5.38 -8.99
N PHE A 108 -11.02 6.41 -8.36
CA PHE A 108 -11.44 6.34 -6.95
C PHE A 108 -12.60 5.35 -6.74
N GLY A 109 -13.48 5.18 -7.73
CA GLY A 109 -14.51 4.13 -7.70
C GLY A 109 -13.90 2.73 -7.66
N ALA A 110 -12.82 2.49 -8.41
CA ALA A 110 -12.10 1.21 -8.36
C ALA A 110 -11.41 0.97 -7.01
N LEU A 111 -10.74 2.01 -6.47
CA LEU A 111 -10.09 1.92 -5.17
C LEU A 111 -11.12 1.73 -4.03
N ALA A 112 -12.29 2.36 -4.15
CA ALA A 112 -13.42 2.15 -3.25
C ALA A 112 -13.92 0.69 -3.31
N LEU A 113 -14.06 0.11 -4.51
CA LEU A 113 -14.39 -1.31 -4.68
C LEU A 113 -13.36 -2.23 -4.02
N THR A 114 -12.07 -2.00 -4.27
CA THR A 114 -10.99 -2.74 -3.61
C THR A 114 -11.08 -2.64 -2.09
N SER A 115 -11.38 -1.45 -1.56
CA SER A 115 -11.51 -1.22 -0.11
C SER A 115 -12.72 -1.95 0.50
N VAL A 116 -13.85 -1.98 -0.19
CA VAL A 116 -15.03 -2.75 0.25
C VAL A 116 -14.75 -4.25 0.24
N LEU A 117 -14.07 -4.75 -0.80
CA LEU A 117 -13.65 -6.15 -0.88
C LEU A 117 -12.70 -6.52 0.27
N LEU A 118 -11.73 -5.66 0.57
CA LEU A 118 -10.85 -5.84 1.74
C LEU A 118 -11.65 -5.95 3.05
N ALA A 119 -12.63 -5.06 3.25
CA ALA A 119 -13.49 -5.12 4.42
C ALA A 119 -14.34 -6.38 4.49
N ALA A 120 -14.79 -6.92 3.35
CA ALA A 120 -15.53 -8.18 3.29
C ALA A 120 -14.69 -9.39 3.74
N PHE A 121 -13.35 -9.33 3.58
CA PHE A 121 -12.43 -10.37 4.05
C PHE A 121 -12.00 -10.20 5.53
N VAL A 122 -12.40 -9.11 6.21
CA VAL A 122 -12.06 -8.89 7.63
C VAL A 122 -12.49 -10.03 8.56
N PRO A 123 -13.69 -10.62 8.44
CA PRO A 123 -14.09 -11.74 9.31
C PRO A 123 -13.12 -12.93 9.22
N ILE A 124 -12.54 -13.19 8.05
CA ILE A 124 -11.56 -14.26 7.84
C ILE A 124 -10.26 -13.92 8.58
N THR A 125 -9.74 -12.69 8.41
CA THR A 125 -8.55 -12.24 9.14
C THR A 125 -8.75 -12.26 10.66
N ALA A 126 -9.93 -11.84 11.13
CA ALA A 126 -10.28 -11.82 12.55
C ALA A 126 -10.39 -13.23 13.15
N PHE A 127 -10.95 -14.19 12.41
CA PHE A 127 -11.03 -15.59 12.84
C PHE A 127 -9.64 -16.19 13.11
N PHE A 128 -8.69 -16.00 12.19
CA PHE A 128 -7.32 -16.49 12.37
C PHE A 128 -6.53 -15.72 13.42
N LEU A 129 -6.84 -14.44 13.63
CA LEU A 129 -6.30 -13.64 14.72
C LEU A 129 -6.71 -14.20 16.10
N ILE A 130 -8.00 -14.51 16.28
CA ILE A 130 -8.54 -15.05 17.54
C ILE A 130 -8.06 -16.48 17.79
N THR A 131 -7.94 -17.28 16.74
CA THR A 131 -7.45 -18.67 16.83
C THR A 131 -5.97 -18.77 17.19
N GLY A 132 -5.22 -17.66 17.19
CA GLY A 132 -3.81 -17.63 17.57
C GLY A 132 -2.90 -18.24 16.51
N ALA A 133 -3.20 -18.03 15.22
CA ALA A 133 -2.39 -18.53 14.13
C ALA A 133 -0.95 -17.97 14.15
N ASN A 134 -0.01 -18.65 13.49
CA ASN A 134 1.37 -18.21 13.39
C ASN A 134 1.47 -16.85 12.67
N TYR A 135 2.35 -15.96 13.15
CA TYR A 135 2.61 -14.64 12.57
C TYR A 135 2.85 -14.68 11.05
N TYR A 136 3.67 -15.63 10.57
CA TYR A 136 4.00 -15.75 9.15
C TYR A 136 2.79 -16.14 8.31
N PHE A 137 1.93 -17.01 8.84
CA PHE A 137 0.69 -17.40 8.20
C PHE A 137 -0.27 -16.22 8.09
N GLN A 138 -0.47 -15.48 9.19
CA GLN A 138 -1.35 -14.30 9.22
C GLN A 138 -0.85 -13.21 8.25
N HIS A 139 0.47 -13.01 8.17
CA HIS A 139 1.08 -12.05 7.26
C HIS A 139 0.85 -12.45 5.79
N LEU A 140 1.07 -13.72 5.44
CA LEU A 140 0.85 -14.22 4.08
C LEU A 140 -0.63 -14.18 3.68
N LEU A 141 -1.54 -14.53 4.61
CA LEU A 141 -2.98 -14.44 4.42
C LEU A 141 -3.41 -13.01 4.08
N ASN A 142 -2.95 -12.01 4.83
CA ASN A 142 -3.30 -10.60 4.59
C ASN A 142 -2.77 -10.10 3.23
N ILE A 143 -1.55 -10.50 2.85
CA ILE A 143 -0.99 -10.19 1.52
C ILE A 143 -1.83 -10.83 0.41
N ALA A 144 -2.20 -12.10 0.58
CA ALA A 144 -3.04 -12.82 -0.39
C ALA A 144 -4.41 -12.16 -0.54
N ILE A 145 -5.09 -11.85 0.57
CA ILE A 145 -6.37 -11.14 0.59
C ILE A 145 -6.25 -9.79 -0.12
N ALA A 146 -5.20 -9.01 0.18
CA ALA A 146 -4.98 -7.72 -0.46
C ALA A 146 -4.72 -7.83 -1.98
N GLY A 147 -3.94 -8.83 -2.40
CA GLY A 147 -3.71 -9.11 -3.81
C GLY A 147 -4.98 -9.51 -4.56
N VAL A 148 -5.79 -10.40 -3.97
CA VAL A 148 -7.06 -10.84 -4.53
C VAL A 148 -8.05 -9.67 -4.62
N ALA A 149 -8.24 -8.90 -3.54
CA ALA A 149 -9.13 -7.74 -3.52
C ALA A 149 -8.71 -6.66 -4.53
N GLY A 150 -7.40 -6.43 -4.69
CA GLY A 150 -6.85 -5.52 -5.70
C GLY A 150 -7.14 -5.98 -7.12
N LEU A 151 -6.93 -7.27 -7.42
CA LEU A 151 -7.19 -7.85 -8.73
C LEU A 151 -8.67 -7.75 -9.10
N PHE A 152 -9.57 -8.15 -8.20
CA PHE A 152 -11.02 -8.09 -8.44
C PHE A 152 -11.53 -6.65 -8.57
N GLY A 153 -11.07 -5.72 -7.74
CA GLY A 153 -11.46 -4.31 -7.85
C GLY A 153 -11.03 -3.68 -9.18
N MET A 154 -9.84 -4.03 -9.67
CA MET A 154 -9.33 -3.56 -10.95
C MET A 154 -10.04 -4.22 -12.15
N TYR A 155 -10.36 -5.51 -12.04
CA TYR A 155 -11.16 -6.22 -13.05
C TYR A 155 -12.55 -5.61 -13.19
N ALA A 156 -13.22 -5.35 -12.06
CA ALA A 156 -14.54 -4.73 -12.02
C ALA A 156 -14.55 -3.32 -12.66
N LEU A 157 -13.47 -2.55 -12.48
CA LEU A 157 -13.31 -1.26 -13.15
C LEU A 157 -13.21 -1.41 -14.66
N HIS A 158 -12.36 -2.33 -15.14
CA HIS A 158 -12.15 -2.56 -16.57
C HIS A 158 -13.46 -2.99 -17.24
N GLU A 159 -14.20 -3.91 -16.62
CA GLU A 159 -15.51 -4.36 -17.08
C GLU A 159 -16.50 -3.20 -17.15
N GLY A 160 -16.66 -2.43 -16.07
CA GLY A 160 -17.58 -1.31 -16.03
C GLY A 160 -17.28 -0.24 -17.09
N LEU A 161 -16.00 0.09 -17.32
CA LEU A 161 -15.63 1.02 -18.39
C LEU A 161 -15.84 0.45 -19.78
N SER A 162 -15.61 -0.85 -19.98
CA SER A 162 -15.83 -1.51 -21.26
C SER A 162 -17.29 -1.44 -21.70
N VAL A 163 -18.23 -1.63 -20.78
CA VAL A 163 -19.66 -1.53 -21.08
C VAL A 163 -20.07 -0.08 -21.42
N VAL A 164 -19.56 0.91 -20.69
CA VAL A 164 -19.85 2.33 -20.98
C VAL A 164 -19.27 2.75 -22.34
N CYS A 165 -18.09 2.24 -22.69
CA CYS A 165 -17.49 2.42 -24.01
C CYS A 165 -18.41 1.92 -25.12
N GLU A 166 -18.98 0.72 -24.98
CA GLU A 166 -19.85 0.11 -25.99
C GLU A 166 -21.19 0.85 -26.13
N LYS A 167 -21.79 1.28 -25.02
CA LYS A 167 -23.10 1.95 -25.03
C LYS A 167 -23.06 3.39 -25.55
N ARG A 168 -21.99 4.15 -25.27
CA ARG A 168 -21.97 5.61 -25.51
C ARG A 168 -20.81 6.14 -26.37
N GLY A 169 -19.83 5.30 -26.74
CA GLY A 169 -18.72 5.73 -27.61
C GLY A 169 -17.84 6.86 -27.05
N VAL A 170 -17.94 7.15 -25.74
CA VAL A 170 -17.22 8.26 -25.09
C VAL A 170 -15.74 7.93 -24.85
N TYR A 171 -15.43 6.64 -24.69
CA TYR A 171 -14.09 6.14 -24.42
C TYR A 171 -13.61 5.26 -25.57
N PRO A 172 -12.43 5.48 -26.17
CA PRO A 172 -11.96 4.66 -27.28
C PRO A 172 -11.47 3.28 -26.79
N ARG A 173 -11.72 2.22 -27.58
CA ARG A 173 -11.27 0.84 -27.26
C ARG A 173 -9.76 0.74 -26.99
N LYS A 174 -8.94 1.49 -27.73
CA LYS A 174 -7.48 1.55 -27.50
C LYS A 174 -7.11 2.08 -26.10
N ALA A 175 -7.92 2.98 -25.54
CA ALA A 175 -7.68 3.49 -24.19
C ALA A 175 -8.02 2.47 -23.09
N LEU A 176 -8.83 1.44 -23.36
CA LEU A 176 -9.05 0.32 -22.43
C LEU A 176 -7.79 -0.53 -22.27
N THR A 177 -7.08 -0.80 -23.37
CA THR A 177 -5.79 -1.51 -23.34
C THR A 177 -4.75 -0.74 -22.53
N ILE A 178 -4.69 0.58 -22.71
CA ILE A 178 -3.81 1.45 -21.93
C ILE A 178 -4.20 1.48 -20.47
N MET A 179 -5.49 1.51 -20.15
CA MET A 179 -5.96 1.37 -18.77
C MET A 179 -5.50 0.05 -18.15
N ARG A 180 -5.54 -1.05 -18.91
CA ARG A 180 -5.03 -2.36 -18.44
C ARG A 180 -3.53 -2.34 -18.18
N ALA A 181 -2.75 -1.73 -19.07
CA ALA A 181 -1.31 -1.53 -18.86
C ALA A 181 -1.03 -0.63 -17.65
N TRP A 182 -1.81 0.45 -17.49
CA TRP A 182 -1.73 1.33 -16.33
C TRP A 182 -2.11 0.61 -15.04
N ALA A 183 -3.12 -0.25 -15.05
CA ALA A 183 -3.51 -1.05 -13.90
C ALA A 183 -2.37 -1.97 -13.44
N LEU A 184 -1.63 -2.57 -14.38
CA LEU A 184 -0.42 -3.34 -14.07
C LEU A 184 0.68 -2.46 -13.48
N LEU A 185 0.90 -1.27 -14.04
CA LEU A 185 1.84 -0.29 -13.48
C LEU A 185 1.41 0.18 -12.09
N PHE A 186 0.12 0.41 -11.87
CA PHE A 186 -0.45 0.82 -10.60
C PHE A 186 -0.24 -0.26 -9.54
N ALA A 187 -0.47 -1.53 -9.89
CA ALA A 187 -0.15 -2.66 -9.02
C ALA A 187 1.35 -2.73 -8.72
N PHE A 188 2.20 -2.57 -9.72
CA PHE A 188 3.67 -2.58 -9.57
C PHE A 188 4.16 -1.47 -8.62
N VAL A 189 3.77 -0.23 -8.87
CA VAL A 189 4.13 0.92 -8.02
C VAL A 189 3.52 0.80 -6.64
N GLY A 190 2.27 0.35 -6.53
CA GLY A 190 1.58 0.17 -5.25
C GLY A 190 2.26 -0.87 -4.38
N ILE A 191 2.72 -1.97 -4.97
CA ILE A 191 3.53 -2.98 -4.30
C ILE A 191 4.88 -2.40 -3.81
N GLN A 192 5.55 -1.59 -4.62
CA GLN A 192 6.82 -0.97 -4.23
C GLN A 192 6.65 0.07 -3.11
N LEU A 193 5.56 0.85 -3.15
CA LEU A 193 5.20 1.74 -2.05
C LEU A 193 4.82 0.94 -0.81
N ALA A 194 4.12 -0.19 -0.96
CA ALA A 194 3.79 -1.08 0.16
C ALA A 194 5.06 -1.67 0.80
N TRP A 195 6.12 -1.89 0.03
CA TRP A 195 7.42 -2.26 0.58
C TRP A 195 8.12 -1.10 1.29
N SER A 196 8.08 0.09 0.69
CA SER A 196 8.75 1.28 1.24
C SER A 196 8.12 1.76 2.55
N LEU A 197 6.81 1.57 2.71
CA LEU A 197 6.07 1.91 3.94
C LEU A 197 6.21 0.86 5.05
N ARG A 198 7.01 -0.18 4.84
CA ARG A 198 7.35 -1.13 5.90
C ARG A 198 8.01 -0.40 7.09
N PRO A 199 7.70 -0.82 8.32
CA PRO A 199 6.79 -1.90 8.67
C PRO A 199 5.30 -1.50 8.59
N PHE A 200 4.51 -2.22 7.79
CA PHE A 200 3.03 -2.17 7.85
C PHE A 200 2.52 -3.01 9.01
N LEU A 201 3.02 -4.25 9.08
CA LEU A 201 2.66 -5.27 10.04
C LEU A 201 3.81 -5.62 10.98
N GLY A 202 4.76 -4.69 11.21
CA GLY A 202 5.86 -4.67 12.21
C GLY A 202 6.07 -5.85 13.18
N ASP A 203 7.35 -6.12 13.43
CA ASP A 203 7.81 -7.28 14.17
C ASP A 203 7.52 -7.16 15.68
N ARG A 204 7.04 -8.24 16.31
CA ARG A 204 6.60 -8.29 17.72
C ARG A 204 7.76 -8.12 18.70
N ASN A 205 9.00 -8.33 18.23
CA ASN A 205 10.23 -8.28 19.02
C ASN A 205 11.13 -7.06 18.74
N GLU A 206 10.75 -6.16 17.84
CA GLU A 206 11.46 -4.89 17.63
C GLU A 206 10.68 -3.69 18.22
N PRO A 207 11.36 -2.64 18.70
CA PRO A 207 10.69 -1.42 19.11
C PRO A 207 9.89 -0.82 17.95
N PHE A 208 8.74 -0.22 18.27
CA PHE A 208 7.88 0.46 17.29
C PHE A 208 8.70 1.43 16.43
N ARG A 209 8.71 1.20 15.11
CA ARG A 209 9.39 2.05 14.12
C ARG A 209 8.38 2.53 13.09
N VAL A 210 8.31 3.85 12.91
CA VAL A 210 7.41 4.49 11.94
C VAL A 210 7.85 4.18 10.50
N PHE A 211 9.16 4.11 10.26
CA PHE A 211 9.81 3.73 8.99
C PHE A 211 10.94 2.73 9.26
N GLY A 212 11.06 1.67 8.45
CA GLY A 212 12.18 0.72 8.52
C GLY A 212 13.49 1.28 7.95
N SER A 213 14.64 0.72 8.32
CA SER A 213 15.91 1.03 7.66
C SER A 213 15.85 0.53 6.22
N TYR A 214 15.93 1.44 5.25
CA TYR A 214 15.83 1.14 3.83
C TYR A 214 16.96 0.21 3.36
N GLN A 215 16.66 -1.06 3.09
CA GLN A 215 17.55 -1.99 2.38
C GLN A 215 16.87 -2.50 1.10
N GLY A 216 16.92 -1.68 0.04
CA GLY A 216 16.63 -2.11 -1.32
C GLY A 216 15.15 -2.07 -1.79
N ASN A 217 14.94 -2.56 -3.01
CA ASN A 217 13.66 -2.60 -3.73
C ASN A 217 12.91 -3.94 -3.47
N PHE A 218 11.57 -3.94 -3.41
CA PHE A 218 10.75 -5.16 -3.24
C PHE A 218 11.12 -6.26 -4.23
N TYR A 219 11.32 -5.88 -5.50
CA TYR A 219 11.62 -6.83 -6.56
C TYR A 219 12.99 -7.49 -6.36
N ALA A 220 13.99 -6.74 -5.89
CA ALA A 220 15.28 -7.30 -5.51
C ALA A 220 15.16 -8.24 -4.31
N ALA A 221 14.30 -7.91 -3.34
CA ALA A 221 14.06 -8.75 -2.17
C ALA A 221 13.32 -10.06 -2.51
N ILE A 222 12.37 -10.04 -3.45
CA ILE A 222 11.73 -11.26 -3.97
C ILE A 222 12.74 -12.11 -4.73
N ILE A 223 13.50 -11.53 -5.66
CA ILE A 223 14.50 -12.27 -6.44
C ILE A 223 15.54 -12.89 -5.49
N TYR A 224 15.99 -12.13 -4.48
CA TYR A 224 16.87 -12.64 -3.44
C TYR A 224 16.22 -13.77 -2.63
N ALA A 225 14.97 -13.61 -2.18
CA ALA A 225 14.26 -14.63 -1.41
C ALA A 225 14.03 -15.90 -2.23
N VAL A 226 13.66 -15.79 -3.51
CA VAL A 226 13.49 -16.91 -4.43
C VAL A 226 14.83 -17.59 -4.70
N ASN A 227 15.90 -16.83 -4.98
CA ASN A 227 17.25 -17.39 -5.12
C ASN A 227 17.70 -18.12 -3.85
N LYS A 228 17.43 -17.56 -2.68
CA LYS A 228 17.77 -18.18 -1.39
C LYS A 228 16.97 -19.46 -1.12
N LEU A 229 15.71 -19.50 -1.53
CA LEU A 229 14.83 -20.67 -1.40
C LEU A 229 15.20 -21.77 -2.41
N LEU A 230 15.69 -21.38 -3.60
CA LEU A 230 16.21 -22.29 -4.62
C LEU A 230 17.62 -22.79 -4.31
N GLN A 231 18.45 -22.00 -3.63
CA GLN A 231 19.86 -22.33 -3.35
C GLN A 231 20.05 -23.05 -2.01
N GLY A 232 19.07 -23.04 -1.09
CA GLY A 232 19.12 -23.77 0.17
C GLY A 232 20.23 -23.26 1.11
N GLU A 233 19.85 -22.51 2.15
CA GLU A 233 20.69 -22.17 3.33
C GLU A 233 22.21 -22.02 3.07
N GLU A 234 22.64 -20.93 2.41
CA GLU A 234 23.95 -20.37 2.75
C GLU A 234 23.78 -19.28 3.82
N LYS A 235 24.36 -19.61 4.98
CA LYS A 235 24.53 -18.85 6.22
C LYS A 235 24.82 -17.35 5.97
N PRO A 236 24.26 -16.42 6.77
CA PRO A 236 24.43 -14.98 6.51
C PRO A 236 25.90 -14.56 6.65
N ALA A 237 26.44 -13.89 5.62
CA ALA A 237 27.59 -13.02 5.81
C ALA A 237 27.18 -11.88 6.75
N ALA A 238 28.02 -11.63 7.76
CA ALA A 238 27.83 -10.63 8.80
C ALA A 238 27.52 -9.23 8.22
N PRO A 239 26.71 -8.41 8.92
CA PRO A 239 26.42 -7.05 8.46
C PRO A 239 27.72 -6.22 8.38
N PRO A 240 27.89 -5.36 7.37
CA PRO A 240 29.01 -4.44 7.32
C PRO A 240 28.96 -3.53 8.55
N GLY A 241 30.04 -3.55 9.32
CA GLY A 241 30.18 -2.76 10.55
C GLY A 241 29.95 -1.28 10.30
N LYS A 242 29.32 -0.62 11.28
CA LYS A 242 29.25 0.83 11.41
C LYS A 242 30.56 1.47 10.96
N GLN A 243 30.51 2.27 9.90
CA GLN A 243 31.52 3.30 9.69
C GLN A 243 31.21 4.42 10.68
N ASP A 244 31.79 4.32 11.87
CA ASP A 244 31.86 5.42 12.81
C ASP A 244 32.62 6.56 12.15
N THR A 245 31.90 7.56 11.66
CA THR A 245 32.47 8.77 11.07
C THR A 245 32.92 9.69 12.21
N ILE A 246 33.99 9.30 12.90
CA ILE A 246 34.79 10.22 13.71
C ILE A 246 36.01 10.59 12.84
N PRO A 247 36.10 11.81 12.29
CA PRO A 247 37.29 12.22 11.56
C PRO A 247 38.47 12.33 12.54
N ARG A 248 39.30 11.28 12.54
CA ARG A 248 40.56 11.21 13.29
C ARG A 248 41.57 12.12 12.59
N PHE A 249 41.64 13.39 13.01
CA PHE A 249 42.70 14.31 12.61
C PHE A 249 44.05 13.69 12.97
N ARG A 250 44.78 13.29 11.93
CA ARG A 250 46.11 12.67 12.03
C ARG A 250 47.13 13.81 12.02
N GLY A 251 47.68 14.17 13.18
CA GLY A 251 48.72 15.20 13.21
C GLY A 251 49.10 15.77 14.57
N PHE A 252 49.33 14.95 15.60
CA PHE A 252 50.26 15.31 16.68
C PHE A 252 50.63 14.04 17.47
N VAL A 253 51.89 13.61 17.35
CA VAL A 253 52.47 12.56 18.19
C VAL A 253 53.04 13.27 19.42
N ILE A 254 52.35 13.17 20.56
CA ILE A 254 52.94 13.51 21.86
C ILE A 254 53.51 12.19 22.42
N PRO A 255 54.83 12.08 22.66
CA PRO A 255 55.38 10.91 23.32
C PRO A 255 54.86 10.82 24.76
N PRO A 256 54.68 9.62 25.32
CA PRO A 256 54.12 9.45 26.66
C PRO A 256 55.07 10.07 27.69
N ILE A 257 54.54 11.00 28.48
CA ILE A 257 55.20 11.48 29.69
C ILE A 257 55.08 10.35 30.72
N ASP A 258 56.22 9.76 31.08
CA ASP A 258 56.38 8.91 32.25
C ASP A 258 55.96 9.69 33.51
N THR A 259 54.76 9.42 34.03
CA THR A 259 54.45 9.70 35.43
C THR A 259 54.67 8.43 36.22
N ALA A 260 55.92 8.22 36.59
CA ALA A 260 56.28 7.49 37.80
C ALA A 260 55.79 8.30 39.01
N VAL A 261 54.63 7.94 39.56
CA VAL A 261 54.36 8.13 40.99
C VAL A 261 53.80 6.83 41.54
N ASP A 262 54.77 6.11 42.08
CA ASP A 262 54.69 4.97 42.95
C ASP A 262 53.87 5.26 44.22
N SER A 263 53.48 4.17 44.87
CA SER A 263 53.23 4.00 46.30
C SER A 263 51.79 4.09 46.84
N MET A 264 51.40 2.96 47.44
CA MET A 264 50.45 2.76 48.55
C MET A 264 49.08 2.15 48.19
N HIS A 265 49.06 0.84 47.92
CA HIS A 265 48.29 -0.10 48.77
C HIS A 265 48.36 -1.54 48.24
N ARG A 266 49.37 -2.30 48.68
CA ARG A 266 49.26 -3.76 48.93
C ARG A 266 50.58 -4.33 49.43
N ARG A 267 50.72 -4.50 50.75
CA ARG A 267 51.17 -5.78 51.34
C ARG A 267 51.19 -5.77 52.88
N LYS A 268 50.72 -6.90 53.40
CA LYS A 268 51.01 -7.59 54.68
C LYS A 268 49.99 -7.50 55.81
N ARG A 269 49.39 -8.66 56.08
CA ARG A 269 49.15 -9.26 57.39
C ARG A 269 49.14 -10.80 57.21
N PRO A 270 49.39 -11.57 58.29
CA PRO A 270 50.70 -12.15 58.62
C PRO A 270 50.98 -13.49 57.97
#